data_AF-A0A932U937-F1
#
_entry.id   AF-A0A932U937-F1
#
_cell.length_a   1.000
_cell.length_b   1.000
_cell.length_c   1.000
_cell.angle_alpha   90.00
_cell.angle_beta   90.00
_cell.angle_gamma   90.00
#
_symmetry.space_group_name_H-M   'P 1'
#
loop_
_entity.id
_entity.type
_entity.pdbx_description
1 polymer ?
#
loop_
_entity_poly.entity_id
_entity_poly.type
_entity_poly.pdbx_seq_one_letter_code
_entity_poly.pdbx_strand_id
1 'polypeptide(L)'
;MTIPIFDEETIRANSSFESFSRGEDYYADGSVLSIVRRGDQLYAEVQGSEYRPYAVTVELDGDQIVDALCTCPYDWGGWCKHIVAALLACGEEPDLVEERQPLSTLLAGLDAPRLRALIENLAAERPDILPLIEQWLSFIPAVKTAEATTPQTSGTAVTVSVDLAAIRRQVQAIARRGVDGIDFYMEQVQQLLNNGHAHDALAVLDAITDEVMGSIDNEQPNSYRGDRYYGDYYDYDDDAGSEYYSLFEEIGTLWAEVLLSAELSAEERAEYQEQLSEWDEELAAVEWLGEDDFFALAIGALEYYWDYPPLQRVLQGEITNLGAWEDEDAPAFADELAIVRLRVLERQGRFQEYLHLAQAESQTTLYINILAQMGRSAEAVSAALQFLPDAQGAQIVADTLHAKGEVQAALQVAEHGLGLQGMQKHALAVWLWDRAMAAGDQALGLRAGTAAVLEAARLADYLRLQEIVGDGWQAMREGLLGQLRTQKRALFGADAIDIFLHEGLIDDAIAALGPYASDGKMVQVMQAAKSSRPDWVIQTAQKRAEAIMNAGKAQHYDSAAQWLGRAKEAYLAADRRRQWESYLAQVRESHGRKYKLMGLLKGM
;
A
#
# COMPACT_ATOMS: atom_id res chain seq x y z
N MET A 1 -10.46 -3.83 -30.91
CA MET A 1 -9.25 -4.25 -30.17
C MET A 1 -9.74 -5.09 -29.01
N THR A 2 -9.05 -6.18 -28.68
CA THR A 2 -9.42 -7.07 -27.58
C THR A 2 -9.27 -6.30 -26.27
N ILE A 3 -10.27 -6.37 -25.40
CA ILE A 3 -10.17 -5.86 -24.03
C ILE A 3 -9.08 -6.67 -23.32
N PRO A 4 -8.13 -6.03 -22.60
CA PRO A 4 -7.10 -6.76 -21.88
C PRO A 4 -7.79 -7.70 -20.89
N ILE A 5 -7.47 -8.99 -20.98
CA ILE A 5 -7.82 -9.94 -19.93
C ILE A 5 -6.76 -9.72 -18.85
N PHE A 6 -7.11 -9.01 -17.79
CA PHE A 6 -6.24 -8.89 -16.64
C PHE A 6 -6.16 -10.26 -15.95
N ASP A 7 -4.96 -10.82 -15.86
CA ASP A 7 -4.82 -12.11 -15.20
C ASP A 7 -5.09 -11.97 -13.69
N GLU A 8 -5.80 -12.95 -13.15
CA GLU A 8 -6.15 -13.00 -11.72
C GLU A 8 -4.88 -13.01 -10.84
N GLU A 9 -3.78 -13.54 -11.38
CA GLU A 9 -2.48 -13.63 -10.72
C GLU A 9 -1.88 -12.24 -10.43
N THR A 10 -1.96 -11.30 -11.38
CA THR A 10 -1.53 -9.90 -11.21
C THR A 10 -2.41 -9.19 -10.21
N ILE A 11 -3.72 -9.41 -10.26
CA ILE A 11 -4.65 -8.80 -9.29
C ILE A 11 -4.34 -9.31 -7.87
N ARG A 12 -4.11 -10.62 -7.71
CA ARG A 12 -3.70 -11.22 -6.42
C ARG A 12 -2.32 -10.73 -5.96
N ALA A 13 -1.36 -10.58 -6.86
CA ALA A 13 0.00 -10.15 -6.53
C ALA A 13 0.06 -8.69 -6.02
N ASN A 14 -0.90 -7.87 -6.42
CA ASN A 14 -0.96 -6.45 -6.04
C ASN A 14 -1.97 -6.16 -4.94
N SER A 15 -2.73 -7.14 -4.44
CA SER A 15 -3.73 -6.96 -3.36
C SER A 15 -3.44 -7.84 -2.16
N SER A 16 -3.89 -7.44 -0.96
CA SER A 16 -3.90 -8.36 0.18
C SER A 16 -4.91 -9.49 -0.04
N PHE A 17 -4.73 -10.63 0.65
CA PHE A 17 -5.66 -11.75 0.55
C PHE A 17 -7.12 -11.35 0.88
N GLU A 18 -7.28 -10.49 1.89
CA GLU A 18 -8.58 -10.00 2.35
C GLU A 18 -9.22 -9.03 1.35
N SER A 19 -8.43 -8.11 0.77
CA SER A 19 -8.90 -7.20 -0.28
C SER A 19 -9.30 -7.95 -1.54
N PHE A 20 -8.54 -8.99 -1.91
CA PHE A 20 -8.89 -9.84 -3.04
C PHE A 20 -10.21 -10.57 -2.82
N SER A 21 -10.35 -11.26 -1.69
CA SER A 21 -11.55 -12.04 -1.37
C SER A 21 -12.80 -11.14 -1.35
N ARG A 22 -12.71 -9.95 -0.76
CA ARG A 22 -13.80 -8.98 -0.76
C ARG A 22 -14.08 -8.41 -2.14
N GLY A 23 -13.06 -8.27 -2.98
CA GLY A 23 -13.22 -7.86 -4.37
C GLY A 23 -13.96 -8.88 -5.21
N GLU A 24 -13.70 -10.18 -5.00
CA GLU A 24 -14.49 -11.27 -5.59
C GLU A 24 -15.96 -11.19 -5.19
N ASP A 25 -16.23 -10.94 -3.90
CA ASP A 25 -17.59 -10.78 -3.39
C ASP A 25 -18.30 -9.57 -4.04
N TYR A 26 -17.61 -8.43 -4.16
CA TYR A 26 -18.15 -7.22 -4.77
C TYR A 26 -18.44 -7.40 -6.27
N TYR A 27 -17.57 -8.10 -6.97
CA TYR A 27 -17.81 -8.48 -8.37
C TYR A 27 -19.03 -9.42 -8.48
N ALA A 28 -19.07 -10.49 -7.67
CA ALA A 28 -20.16 -11.46 -7.68
C ALA A 28 -21.52 -10.87 -7.31
N ASP A 29 -21.54 -9.85 -6.44
CA ASP A 29 -22.74 -9.12 -6.03
C ASP A 29 -23.22 -8.08 -7.06
N GLY A 30 -22.47 -7.89 -8.16
CA GLY A 30 -22.80 -6.93 -9.21
C GLY A 30 -22.58 -5.47 -8.79
N SER A 31 -21.66 -5.23 -7.86
CA SER A 31 -21.37 -3.88 -7.33
C SER A 31 -20.62 -2.99 -8.32
N VAL A 32 -20.08 -3.53 -9.42
CA VAL A 32 -19.47 -2.73 -10.49
C VAL A 32 -20.57 -2.18 -11.39
N LEU A 33 -20.83 -0.87 -11.29
CA LEU A 33 -21.98 -0.22 -11.93
C LEU A 33 -21.72 0.17 -13.38
N SER A 34 -20.49 0.59 -13.69
CA SER A 34 -20.08 0.93 -15.05
C SER A 34 -18.57 0.81 -15.23
N ILE A 35 -18.15 0.49 -16.45
CA ILE A 35 -16.73 0.44 -16.85
C ILE A 35 -16.60 1.11 -18.22
N VAL A 36 -15.69 2.08 -18.32
CA VAL A 36 -15.42 2.83 -19.55
C VAL A 36 -13.92 2.80 -19.82
N ARG A 37 -13.54 2.40 -21.04
CA ARG A 37 -12.16 2.51 -21.51
C ARG A 37 -11.98 3.67 -22.47
N ARG A 38 -10.90 4.43 -22.30
CA ARG A 38 -10.51 5.57 -23.15
C ARG A 38 -9.04 5.47 -23.52
N GLY A 39 -8.73 4.65 -24.52
CA GLY A 39 -7.33 4.38 -24.89
C GLY A 39 -6.63 3.60 -23.78
N ASP A 40 -5.62 4.22 -23.19
CA ASP A 40 -4.74 3.62 -22.17
C ASP A 40 -5.25 3.82 -20.74
N GLN A 41 -6.45 4.38 -20.57
CA GLN A 41 -7.08 4.56 -19.25
C GLN A 41 -8.39 3.78 -19.17
N LEU A 42 -8.59 3.09 -18.04
CA LEU A 42 -9.83 2.43 -17.68
C LEU A 42 -10.42 3.10 -16.44
N TYR A 43 -11.70 3.41 -16.50
CA TYR A 43 -12.44 4.03 -15.40
C TYR A 43 -13.64 3.16 -15.04
N ALA A 44 -13.86 2.91 -13.76
CA ALA A 44 -15.01 2.17 -13.28
C ALA A 44 -15.67 2.85 -12.07
N GLU A 45 -16.99 2.70 -11.97
CA GLU A 45 -17.75 3.09 -10.78
C GLU A 45 -18.17 1.84 -10.02
N VAL A 46 -17.72 1.71 -8.77
CA VAL A 46 -17.96 0.53 -7.93
C VAL A 46 -18.74 0.95 -6.69
N GLN A 47 -19.95 0.41 -6.54
CA GLN A 47 -20.78 0.59 -5.36
C GLN A 47 -20.07 -0.03 -4.15
N GLY A 48 -19.87 0.77 -3.10
CA GLY A 48 -19.37 0.27 -1.82
C GLY A 48 -20.26 0.68 -0.66
N SER A 49 -19.65 0.86 0.50
CA SER A 49 -20.32 1.27 1.75
C SER A 49 -20.88 2.69 1.69
N GLU A 50 -20.31 3.56 0.87
CA GLU A 50 -20.77 4.95 0.68
C GLU A 50 -22.01 5.08 -0.23
N TYR A 51 -22.73 6.20 -0.07
CA TYR A 51 -23.87 6.56 -0.91
C TYR A 51 -23.47 6.81 -2.37
N ARG A 52 -22.28 7.38 -2.61
CA ARG A 52 -21.74 7.55 -3.95
C ARG A 52 -20.84 6.36 -4.30
N PRO A 53 -20.89 5.84 -5.54
CA PRO A 53 -19.95 4.82 -5.99
C PRO A 53 -18.52 5.34 -5.93
N TYR A 54 -17.59 4.46 -5.56
CA TYR A 54 -16.16 4.75 -5.63
C TYR A 54 -15.69 4.77 -7.08
N ALA A 55 -14.84 5.74 -7.42
CA ALA A 55 -14.24 5.85 -8.73
C ALA A 55 -12.90 5.10 -8.74
N VAL A 56 -12.79 4.10 -9.60
CA VAL A 56 -11.57 3.36 -9.88
C VAL A 56 -10.98 3.86 -11.19
N THR A 57 -9.70 4.22 -11.18
CA THR A 57 -8.95 4.61 -12.38
C THR A 57 -7.74 3.69 -12.51
N VAL A 58 -7.57 3.08 -13.67
CA VAL A 58 -6.45 2.18 -13.99
C VAL A 58 -5.74 2.71 -15.22
N GLU A 59 -4.44 2.95 -15.09
CA GLU A 59 -3.56 3.36 -16.18
C GLU A 59 -2.91 2.12 -16.81
N LEU A 60 -2.90 2.05 -18.13
CA LEU A 60 -2.45 0.90 -18.92
C LEU A 60 -1.28 1.28 -19.82
N ASP A 61 -0.33 0.36 -20.02
CA ASP A 61 0.61 0.38 -21.15
C ASP A 61 0.34 -0.85 -22.01
N GLY A 62 -0.47 -0.66 -23.05
CA GLY A 62 -1.03 -1.75 -23.84
C GLY A 62 -2.00 -2.62 -23.03
N ASP A 63 -1.54 -3.80 -22.63
CA ASP A 63 -2.30 -4.78 -21.83
C ASP A 63 -1.77 -4.91 -20.38
N GLN A 64 -0.76 -4.11 -20.00
CA GLN A 64 -0.20 -4.12 -18.64
C GLN A 64 -0.77 -2.97 -17.79
N ILE A 65 -1.05 -3.25 -16.51
CA ILE A 65 -1.45 -2.23 -15.55
C ILE A 65 -0.19 -1.53 -15.03
N VAL A 66 -0.11 -0.22 -15.25
CA VAL A 66 0.99 0.63 -14.78
C VAL A 66 0.66 1.20 -13.41
N ASP A 67 -0.59 1.60 -13.20
CA ASP A 67 -1.08 2.15 -11.94
C ASP A 67 -2.57 1.88 -11.77
N ALA A 68 -3.04 1.79 -10.53
CA ALA A 68 -4.45 1.63 -10.21
C ALA A 68 -4.80 2.37 -8.92
N LEU A 69 -5.74 3.31 -9.04
CA LEU A 69 -6.19 4.21 -7.99
C LEU A 69 -7.68 4.02 -7.74
N CYS A 70 -8.09 4.16 -6.48
CA CYS A 70 -9.49 4.15 -6.10
C CYS A 70 -9.76 5.25 -5.09
N THR A 71 -10.89 5.93 -5.23
CA THR A 71 -11.31 6.98 -4.28
C THR A 71 -11.84 6.44 -2.95
N CYS A 72 -11.53 5.20 -2.58
CA CYS A 72 -11.97 4.64 -1.30
C CYS A 72 -10.91 4.85 -0.23
N PRO A 73 -11.28 4.98 1.06
CA PRO A 73 -10.38 5.31 2.16
C PRO A 73 -9.48 4.13 2.59
N TYR A 74 -9.11 3.25 1.66
CA TYR A 74 -8.28 2.08 1.94
C TYR A 74 -6.80 2.43 1.81
N ASP A 75 -6.03 2.39 2.91
CA ASP A 75 -4.60 2.73 2.96
C ASP A 75 -3.67 1.54 3.29
N TRP A 76 -4.25 0.35 3.58
CA TRP A 76 -3.55 -0.84 4.09
C TRP A 76 -2.58 -1.55 3.10
N GLY A 77 -2.18 -0.87 2.02
CA GLY A 77 -1.25 -1.35 1.02
C GLY A 77 -1.87 -2.31 -0.01
N GLY A 78 -1.49 -2.09 -1.28
CA GLY A 78 -1.99 -2.86 -2.41
C GLY A 78 -3.37 -2.43 -2.91
N TRP A 79 -3.90 -3.14 -3.90
CA TRP A 79 -5.17 -2.85 -4.53
C TRP A 79 -6.34 -3.22 -3.62
N CYS A 80 -7.19 -2.23 -3.38
CA CYS A 80 -8.39 -2.39 -2.58
C CYS A 80 -9.41 -3.31 -3.29
N LYS A 81 -10.40 -3.79 -2.53
CA LYS A 81 -11.52 -4.59 -3.04
C LYS A 81 -12.25 -4.00 -4.26
N HIS A 82 -12.32 -2.67 -4.39
CA HIS A 82 -13.01 -2.03 -5.52
C HIS A 82 -12.19 -2.10 -6.81
N ILE A 83 -10.86 -1.92 -6.71
CA ILE A 83 -9.93 -2.12 -7.83
C ILE A 83 -9.99 -3.57 -8.29
N VAL A 84 -9.92 -4.51 -7.34
CA VAL A 84 -10.05 -5.95 -7.62
C VAL A 84 -11.37 -6.24 -8.34
N ALA A 85 -12.50 -5.77 -7.82
CA ALA A 85 -13.82 -5.99 -8.41
C ALA A 85 -13.93 -5.43 -9.83
N ALA A 86 -13.42 -4.22 -10.07
CA ALA A 86 -13.40 -3.58 -11.39
C ALA A 86 -12.54 -4.37 -12.39
N LEU A 87 -11.35 -4.82 -12.00
CA LEU A 87 -10.44 -5.57 -12.87
C LEU A 87 -10.98 -6.98 -13.18
N LEU A 88 -11.60 -7.66 -12.20
CA LEU A 88 -12.28 -8.94 -12.41
C LEU A 88 -13.45 -8.78 -13.39
N ALA A 89 -14.28 -7.75 -13.21
CA ALA A 89 -15.38 -7.45 -14.12
C ALA A 89 -14.90 -7.17 -15.56
N CYS A 90 -13.76 -6.50 -15.73
CA CYS A 90 -13.17 -6.27 -17.05
C CYS A 90 -12.73 -7.57 -17.74
N GLY A 91 -12.13 -8.50 -16.98
CA GLY A 91 -11.60 -9.74 -17.52
C GLY A 91 -12.67 -10.79 -17.81
N GLU A 92 -13.63 -10.93 -16.91
CA GLU A 92 -14.67 -11.98 -16.96
C GLU A 92 -15.92 -11.55 -17.76
N GLU A 93 -16.23 -10.25 -17.79
CA GLU A 93 -17.37 -9.69 -18.53
C GLU A 93 -16.94 -8.55 -19.51
N PRO A 94 -16.17 -8.86 -20.58
CA PRO A 94 -15.68 -7.84 -21.51
C PRO A 94 -16.81 -7.01 -22.16
N ASP A 95 -18.00 -7.59 -22.31
CA ASP A 95 -19.17 -6.90 -22.89
C ASP A 95 -19.67 -5.72 -22.03
N LEU A 96 -19.30 -5.64 -20.74
CA LEU A 96 -19.60 -4.51 -19.86
C LEU A 96 -18.70 -3.29 -20.09
N VAL A 97 -17.55 -3.46 -20.76
CA VAL A 97 -16.57 -2.38 -20.97
C VAL A 97 -16.98 -1.53 -22.16
N GLU A 98 -17.39 -0.29 -21.89
CA GLU A 98 -17.74 0.66 -22.94
C GLU A 98 -16.47 1.34 -23.48
N GLU A 99 -16.10 1.02 -24.72
CA GLU A 99 -15.01 1.70 -25.43
C GLU A 99 -15.45 3.08 -25.91
N ARG A 100 -14.81 4.13 -25.39
CA ARG A 100 -15.05 5.52 -25.78
C ARG A 100 -13.79 6.16 -26.33
N GLN A 101 -13.98 7.13 -27.23
CA GLN A 101 -12.85 7.89 -27.78
C GLN A 101 -12.10 8.61 -26.65
N PRO A 102 -10.75 8.61 -26.69
CA PRO A 102 -9.96 9.36 -25.72
C PRO A 102 -10.23 10.85 -25.88
N LEU A 103 -10.12 11.58 -24.77
CA LEU A 103 -10.43 13.01 -24.74
C LEU A 103 -9.61 13.78 -25.78
N SER A 104 -8.33 13.44 -25.96
CA SER A 104 -7.45 14.02 -26.97
C SER A 104 -8.04 13.96 -28.39
N THR A 105 -8.72 12.87 -28.76
CA THR A 105 -9.37 12.72 -30.08
C THR A 105 -10.64 13.54 -30.20
N LEU A 106 -11.43 13.63 -29.12
CA LEU A 106 -12.63 14.50 -29.07
C LEU A 106 -12.23 15.98 -29.21
N LEU A 107 -11.09 16.35 -28.64
CA LEU A 107 -10.56 17.71 -28.68
C LEU A 107 -9.77 18.03 -29.96
N ALA A 108 -9.19 17.04 -30.64
CA ALA A 108 -8.34 17.23 -31.82
C ALA A 108 -9.02 17.97 -32.99
N GLY A 109 -10.35 17.87 -33.10
CA GLY A 109 -11.14 18.56 -34.12
C GLY A 109 -11.59 19.98 -33.76
N LEU A 110 -11.28 20.46 -32.55
CA LEU A 110 -11.71 21.77 -32.07
C LEU A 110 -10.62 22.81 -32.32
N ASP A 111 -11.03 23.96 -32.85
CA ASP A 111 -10.16 25.13 -32.94
C ASP A 111 -10.09 25.87 -31.59
N ALA A 112 -9.12 26.78 -31.44
CA ALA A 112 -8.91 27.51 -30.19
C ALA A 112 -10.17 28.26 -29.67
N PRO A 113 -11.00 28.89 -30.53
CA PRO A 113 -12.26 29.50 -30.09
C PRO A 113 -13.27 28.48 -29.54
N ARG A 114 -13.43 27.32 -30.19
CA ARG A 114 -14.35 26.28 -29.70
C ARG A 114 -13.86 25.61 -28.43
N LEU A 115 -12.55 25.38 -28.30
CA LEU A 115 -11.94 24.89 -27.06
C LEU A 115 -12.18 25.86 -25.90
N ARG A 116 -11.99 27.17 -26.13
CA ARG A 116 -12.29 28.19 -25.12
C ARG A 116 -13.76 28.16 -24.70
N ALA A 117 -14.67 28.16 -25.67
CA ALA A 117 -16.10 28.10 -25.37
C ALA A 117 -16.49 26.82 -24.64
N LEU A 118 -15.88 25.67 -24.95
CA LEU A 118 -16.09 24.42 -24.23
C LEU A 118 -15.67 24.54 -22.75
N ILE A 119 -14.48 25.09 -22.49
CA ILE A 119 -13.97 25.29 -21.12
C ILE A 119 -14.85 26.28 -20.35
N GLU A 120 -15.23 27.41 -20.98
CA GLU A 120 -16.13 28.40 -20.38
C GLU A 120 -17.50 27.81 -20.03
N ASN A 121 -18.07 26.98 -20.92
CA ASN A 121 -19.34 26.31 -20.67
C ASN A 121 -19.24 25.23 -19.58
N LEU A 122 -18.14 24.45 -19.55
CA LEU A 122 -17.89 23.48 -18.48
C LEU A 122 -17.77 24.17 -17.13
N ALA A 123 -17.05 25.28 -17.05
CA ALA A 123 -16.92 26.07 -15.83
C ALA A 123 -18.25 26.72 -15.40
N ALA A 124 -19.10 27.09 -16.37
CA ALA A 124 -20.43 27.63 -16.09
C ALA A 124 -21.39 26.55 -15.56
N GLU A 125 -21.33 25.32 -16.08
CA GLU A 125 -22.17 24.20 -15.62
C GLU A 125 -21.66 23.55 -14.34
N ARG A 126 -20.34 23.56 -14.12
CA ARG A 126 -19.65 22.95 -12.96
C ARG A 126 -18.69 23.96 -12.33
N PRO A 127 -19.18 24.92 -11.52
CA PRO A 127 -18.32 25.94 -10.91
C PRO A 127 -17.21 25.39 -10.01
N ASP A 128 -17.33 24.15 -9.55
CA ASP A 128 -16.33 23.42 -8.77
C ASP A 128 -15.01 23.17 -9.51
N ILE A 129 -14.99 23.23 -10.85
CA ILE A 129 -13.75 23.06 -11.63
C ILE A 129 -12.95 24.35 -11.80
N LEU A 130 -13.51 25.51 -11.46
CA LEU A 130 -12.83 26.81 -11.62
C LEU A 130 -11.49 26.88 -10.87
N PRO A 131 -11.40 26.48 -9.58
CA PRO A 131 -10.12 26.44 -8.87
C PRO A 131 -9.11 25.51 -9.54
N LEU A 132 -9.57 24.39 -10.09
CA LEU A 132 -8.73 23.44 -10.83
C LEU A 132 -8.20 24.09 -12.12
N ILE A 133 -9.03 24.80 -12.89
CA ILE A 133 -8.59 25.52 -14.09
C ILE A 133 -7.53 26.57 -13.75
N GLU A 134 -7.72 27.33 -12.67
CA GLU A 134 -6.76 28.34 -12.21
C GLU A 134 -5.43 27.70 -11.81
N GLN A 135 -5.48 26.58 -11.07
CA GLN A 135 -4.32 25.77 -10.70
C GLN A 135 -3.56 25.27 -11.94
N TRP A 136 -4.24 24.68 -12.93
CA TRP A 136 -3.61 24.16 -14.14
C TRP A 136 -3.02 25.25 -15.04
N LEU A 137 -3.63 26.44 -15.09
CA LEU A 137 -3.06 27.59 -15.79
C LEU A 137 -1.76 28.09 -15.15
N SER A 138 -1.59 27.93 -13.83
CA SER A 138 -0.34 28.29 -13.14
C SER A 138 0.86 27.40 -13.53
N PHE A 139 0.60 26.16 -13.96
CA PHE A 139 1.62 25.20 -14.38
C PHE A 139 2.01 25.28 -15.86
N ILE A 140 1.20 25.95 -16.70
CA ILE A 140 1.53 26.15 -18.11
C ILE A 140 2.50 27.33 -18.19
N PRO A 141 3.78 27.13 -18.55
CA PRO A 141 4.70 28.24 -18.75
C PRO A 141 4.10 29.17 -19.79
N ALA A 142 3.93 30.45 -19.44
CA ALA A 142 3.41 31.46 -20.34
C ALA A 142 4.12 31.31 -21.69
N VAL A 143 3.37 30.99 -22.74
CA VAL A 143 3.89 30.99 -24.11
C VAL A 143 4.50 32.37 -24.31
N LYS A 144 5.83 32.45 -24.29
CA LYS A 144 6.57 33.66 -24.63
C LYS A 144 6.27 33.93 -26.11
N THR A 145 5.20 34.66 -26.37
CA THR A 145 5.10 35.46 -27.58
C THR A 145 6.26 36.43 -27.52
N ALA A 146 7.29 36.11 -28.31
CA ALA A 146 8.49 36.89 -28.43
C ALA A 146 8.15 38.27 -29.00
N GLU A 147 8.06 39.28 -28.14
CA GLU A 147 8.42 40.64 -28.51
C GLU A 147 9.45 41.15 -27.51
N ALA A 148 10.60 41.51 -28.08
CA ALA A 148 11.79 41.92 -27.38
C ALA A 148 11.56 43.26 -26.64
N THR A 149 11.90 43.30 -25.36
CA THR A 149 12.50 44.50 -24.77
C THR A 149 13.45 44.11 -23.65
N THR A 150 14.60 44.77 -23.67
CA THR A 150 15.80 44.59 -22.85
C THR A 150 15.60 44.65 -21.33
N PRO A 151 16.55 44.09 -20.55
CA PRO A 151 16.37 43.78 -19.15
C PRO A 151 16.55 45.01 -18.25
N GLN A 152 15.63 45.17 -17.30
CA GLN A 152 15.89 45.94 -16.09
C GLN A 152 15.86 45.02 -14.88
N THR A 153 16.99 45.02 -14.20
CA THR A 153 17.23 44.50 -12.85
C THR A 153 16.33 45.18 -11.83
N SER A 154 15.53 44.40 -11.13
CA SER A 154 15.20 44.61 -9.71
C SER A 154 14.61 43.31 -9.17
N GLY A 155 15.28 42.73 -8.18
CA GLY A 155 14.74 41.61 -7.42
C GLY A 155 13.49 42.06 -6.67
N THR A 156 12.41 41.34 -6.90
CA THR A 156 11.27 41.26 -5.99
C THR A 156 10.89 39.79 -5.98
N ALA A 157 10.97 39.19 -4.79
CA ALA A 157 10.49 37.86 -4.51
C ALA A 157 9.06 37.73 -5.06
N VAL A 158 8.83 36.70 -5.87
CA VAL A 158 7.49 36.30 -6.25
C VAL A 158 6.87 35.72 -4.99
N THR A 159 6.10 36.52 -4.26
CA THR A 159 5.21 36.05 -3.20
C THR A 159 4.06 35.31 -3.89
N VAL A 160 4.05 33.98 -3.80
CA VAL A 160 2.88 33.18 -4.13
C VAL A 160 1.85 33.49 -3.04
N SER A 161 0.87 34.35 -3.31
CA SER A 161 -0.20 34.61 -2.34
C SER A 161 -1.20 33.46 -2.39
N VAL A 162 -1.02 32.47 -1.52
CA VAL A 162 -2.03 31.43 -1.31
C VAL A 162 -3.33 32.11 -0.86
N ASP A 163 -4.47 31.80 -1.50
CA ASP A 163 -5.77 32.32 -1.09
C ASP A 163 -6.26 31.56 0.15
N LEU A 164 -5.77 31.97 1.32
CA LEU A 164 -6.13 31.39 2.61
C LEU A 164 -7.64 31.45 2.87
N ALA A 165 -8.34 32.46 2.34
CA ALA A 165 -9.79 32.57 2.50
C ALA A 165 -10.55 31.54 1.65
N ALA A 166 -10.00 31.10 0.52
CA ALA A 166 -10.52 29.96 -0.23
C ALA A 166 -10.28 28.65 0.52
N ILE A 167 -9.06 28.43 1.02
CA ILE A 167 -8.69 27.22 1.76
C ILE A 167 -9.56 27.05 3.00
N ARG A 168 -9.65 28.09 3.86
CA ARG A 168 -10.50 28.05 5.07
C ARG A 168 -11.94 27.64 4.76
N ARG A 169 -12.53 28.24 3.72
CA ARG A 169 -13.91 27.90 3.30
C ARG A 169 -14.04 26.46 2.81
N GLN A 170 -13.04 25.92 2.12
CA GLN A 170 -13.06 24.57 1.59
C GLN A 170 -12.85 23.54 2.70
N VAL A 171 -11.85 23.73 3.55
CA VAL A 171 -11.57 22.88 4.71
C VAL A 171 -12.78 22.87 5.64
N GLN A 172 -13.34 24.03 5.97
CA GLN A 172 -14.56 24.11 6.76
C GLN A 172 -15.74 23.34 6.15
N ALA A 173 -15.87 23.34 4.81
CA ALA A 173 -16.94 22.60 4.14
C ALA A 173 -16.73 21.09 4.19
N ILE A 174 -15.47 20.62 4.23
CA ILE A 174 -15.08 19.23 4.41
C ILE A 174 -15.32 18.83 5.87
N ALA A 175 -14.70 19.55 6.81
CA ALA A 175 -14.73 19.32 8.25
C ALA A 175 -16.16 19.18 8.82
N ARG A 176 -17.13 19.89 8.25
CA ARG A 176 -18.58 19.76 8.59
C ARG A 176 -19.21 18.41 8.28
N ARG A 177 -18.54 17.55 7.50
CA ARG A 177 -19.05 16.26 7.02
C ARG A 177 -18.20 15.08 7.49
N GLY A 178 -17.13 15.34 8.23
CA GLY A 178 -16.05 14.40 8.55
C GLY A 178 -14.70 15.02 8.20
N VAL A 179 -13.63 14.22 8.22
CA VAL A 179 -12.27 14.69 7.94
C VAL A 179 -11.68 14.15 6.63
N ASP A 180 -12.39 13.23 5.98
CA ASP A 180 -12.02 12.68 4.68
C ASP A 180 -11.75 13.76 3.62
N GLY A 181 -10.52 13.74 3.10
CA GLY A 181 -10.05 14.67 2.07
C GLY A 181 -9.29 15.89 2.60
N ILE A 182 -9.08 16.01 3.91
CA ILE A 182 -8.14 16.98 4.47
C ILE A 182 -6.69 16.67 4.04
N ASP A 183 -6.35 15.40 3.85
CA ASP A 183 -5.02 14.95 3.42
C ASP A 183 -4.56 15.62 2.12
N PHE A 184 -5.49 15.92 1.21
CA PHE A 184 -5.21 16.68 -0.02
C PHE A 184 -4.65 18.09 0.26
N TYR A 185 -5.08 18.73 1.35
CA TYR A 185 -4.55 20.03 1.77
C TYR A 185 -3.23 19.88 2.53
N MET A 186 -3.05 18.79 3.28
CA MET A 186 -1.76 18.47 3.90
C MET A 186 -0.67 18.22 2.83
N GLU A 187 -1.00 17.53 1.74
CA GLU A 187 -0.11 17.37 0.58
C GLU A 187 0.31 18.73 -0.01
N GLN A 188 -0.60 19.72 -0.06
CA GLN A 188 -0.26 21.07 -0.51
C GLN A 188 0.73 21.77 0.44
N VAL A 189 0.55 21.61 1.76
CA VAL A 189 1.52 22.12 2.76
C VAL A 189 2.89 21.48 2.51
N GLN A 190 2.94 20.16 2.31
CA GLN A 190 4.19 19.46 2.03
C GLN A 190 4.85 19.92 0.72
N GLN A 191 4.07 20.22 -0.33
CA GLN A 191 4.57 20.79 -1.58
C GLN A 191 5.13 22.20 -1.39
N LEU A 192 4.48 23.04 -0.60
CA LEU A 192 5.00 24.37 -0.26
C LEU A 192 6.35 24.26 0.46
N LEU A 193 6.47 23.33 1.42
CA LEU A 193 7.76 23.04 2.06
C LEU A 193 8.82 22.59 1.06
N ASN A 194 8.49 21.64 0.17
CA ASN A 194 9.39 21.16 -0.89
C ASN A 194 9.88 22.26 -1.83
N ASN A 195 9.06 23.30 -2.04
CA ASN A 195 9.39 24.44 -2.88
C ASN A 195 10.04 25.61 -2.12
N GLY A 196 10.32 25.46 -0.81
CA GLY A 196 10.97 26.48 0.01
C GLY A 196 10.04 27.60 0.49
N HIS A 197 8.72 27.40 0.41
CA HIS A 197 7.69 28.35 0.84
C HIS A 197 7.20 28.06 2.27
N ALA A 198 8.11 28.00 3.24
CA ALA A 198 7.79 27.54 4.60
C ALA A 198 6.79 28.44 5.34
N HIS A 199 6.86 29.75 5.19
CA HIS A 199 5.88 30.67 5.80
C HIS A 199 4.48 30.54 5.18
N ASP A 200 4.39 30.27 3.88
CA ASP A 200 3.11 30.01 3.22
C ASP A 200 2.54 28.65 3.68
N ALA A 201 3.41 27.63 3.80
CA ALA A 201 3.04 26.33 4.35
C ALA A 201 2.50 26.44 5.78
N LEU A 202 3.14 27.27 6.63
CA LEU A 202 2.70 27.57 8.00
C LEU A 202 1.32 28.22 8.03
N ALA A 203 1.09 29.25 7.21
CA ALA A 203 -0.20 29.91 7.16
C ALA A 203 -1.33 29.00 6.64
N VAL A 204 -1.01 28.08 5.72
CA VAL A 204 -1.98 27.10 5.22
C VAL A 204 -2.28 26.04 6.27
N LEU A 205 -1.26 25.50 6.93
CA LEU A 205 -1.44 24.49 7.98
C LEU A 205 -2.21 25.06 9.17
N ASP A 206 -1.88 26.28 9.60
CA ASP A 206 -2.64 27.03 10.62
C ASP A 206 -4.12 27.14 10.25
N ALA A 207 -4.42 27.56 9.03
CA ALA A 207 -5.79 27.68 8.54
C ALA A 207 -6.53 26.33 8.45
N ILE A 208 -5.83 25.23 8.14
CA ILE A 208 -6.42 23.90 8.10
C ILE A 208 -6.74 23.47 9.54
N THR A 209 -5.75 23.50 10.43
CA THR A 209 -5.91 23.03 11.81
C THR A 209 -6.98 23.83 12.55
N ASP A 210 -7.00 25.16 12.41
CA ASP A 210 -8.04 26.04 13.01
C ASP A 210 -9.47 25.64 12.59
N GLU A 211 -9.70 25.37 11.29
CA GLU A 211 -11.03 24.98 10.81
C GLU A 211 -11.41 23.54 11.19
N VAL A 212 -10.43 22.63 11.34
CA VAL A 212 -10.65 21.27 11.83
C VAL A 212 -10.98 21.29 13.32
N MET A 213 -10.18 21.98 14.12
CA MET A 213 -10.43 22.19 15.56
C MET A 213 -11.82 22.78 15.79
N GLY A 214 -12.19 23.82 15.03
CA GLY A 214 -13.51 24.45 15.11
C GLY A 214 -14.69 23.58 14.66
N SER A 215 -14.43 22.42 14.05
CA SER A 215 -15.47 21.44 13.67
C SER A 215 -15.75 20.37 14.73
N ILE A 216 -14.85 20.23 15.72
CA ILE A 216 -14.94 19.19 16.74
C ILE A 216 -15.86 19.66 17.87
N ASP A 217 -16.77 18.78 18.27
CA ASP A 217 -17.60 18.96 19.45
C ASP A 217 -17.63 17.67 20.30
N ASN A 218 -18.27 17.77 21.46
CA ASN A 218 -18.40 16.63 22.39
C ASN A 218 -19.47 15.62 21.95
N GLU A 219 -20.18 15.85 20.84
CA GLU A 219 -21.01 14.81 20.25
C GLU A 219 -20.08 13.92 19.41
N GLN A 220 -20.07 12.60 19.67
CA GLN A 220 -19.35 11.69 18.78
C GLN A 220 -19.75 11.99 17.32
N PRO A 221 -18.80 12.05 16.37
CA PRO A 221 -19.13 12.27 14.97
C PRO A 221 -20.22 11.28 14.60
N ASN A 222 -21.33 11.77 14.06
CA ASN A 222 -22.52 10.97 13.82
C ASN A 222 -22.13 9.76 12.96
N SER A 223 -21.90 8.59 13.60
CA SER A 223 -21.72 7.33 12.91
C SER A 223 -22.94 7.19 12.02
N TYR A 224 -22.72 7.12 10.71
CA TYR A 224 -23.80 7.19 9.75
C TYR A 224 -24.67 5.94 9.87
N ARG A 225 -25.69 6.01 10.73
CA ARG A 225 -26.97 5.30 10.78
C ARG A 225 -27.07 4.06 9.88
N GLY A 226 -26.40 2.98 10.28
CA GLY A 226 -26.51 1.65 9.69
C GLY A 226 -26.89 0.62 10.75
N ASP A 227 -28.18 0.55 11.11
CA ASP A 227 -28.75 -0.59 11.86
C ASP A 227 -28.62 -1.88 11.01
N ARG A 228 -27.43 -2.49 10.98
CA ARG A 228 -27.20 -3.86 10.53
C ARG A 228 -26.36 -4.58 11.56
N TYR A 229 -27.06 -5.05 12.57
CA TYR A 229 -26.58 -6.00 13.57
C TYR A 229 -26.17 -7.32 12.88
N TYR A 230 -24.89 -7.46 12.52
CA TYR A 230 -24.23 -8.74 12.27
C TYR A 230 -23.66 -9.26 13.59
N GLY A 231 -23.93 -10.53 13.92
CA GLY A 231 -23.82 -11.06 15.28
C GLY A 231 -22.41 -11.36 15.80
N ASP A 232 -22.36 -11.49 17.15
CA ASP A 232 -21.39 -12.18 18.02
C ASP A 232 -19.87 -11.94 17.85
N TYR A 233 -19.45 -10.91 17.11
CA TYR A 233 -18.11 -10.34 17.23
C TYR A 233 -18.24 -8.84 17.51
N TYR A 234 -17.56 -8.36 18.55
CA TYR A 234 -17.37 -6.93 18.74
C TYR A 234 -16.41 -6.46 17.63
N ASP A 235 -16.96 -5.80 16.63
CA ASP A 235 -16.19 -5.02 15.66
C ASP A 235 -15.85 -3.70 16.36
N TYR A 236 -14.58 -3.50 16.69
CA TYR A 236 -14.08 -2.25 17.28
C TYR A 236 -13.66 -1.24 16.19
N ASP A 237 -13.82 -1.56 14.91
CA ASP A 237 -13.11 -0.88 13.80
C ASP A 237 -14.04 -0.15 12.81
N ASP A 238 -15.16 0.42 13.26
CA ASP A 238 -15.99 1.31 12.43
C ASP A 238 -16.29 2.62 13.20
N ASP A 239 -15.22 3.22 13.74
CA ASP A 239 -15.29 4.41 14.59
C ASP A 239 -14.74 5.62 13.84
N ALA A 240 -15.59 6.60 13.55
CA ALA A 240 -15.17 7.90 13.03
C ALA A 240 -14.08 8.56 13.89
N GLY A 241 -13.94 8.14 15.15
CA GLY A 241 -12.81 8.50 16.02
C GLY A 241 -11.43 8.15 15.45
N SER A 242 -11.31 7.03 14.73
CA SER A 242 -10.04 6.59 14.14
C SER A 242 -9.54 7.52 13.04
N GLU A 243 -10.44 8.10 12.24
CA GLU A 243 -10.07 9.02 11.15
C GLU A 243 -9.48 10.33 11.69
N TYR A 244 -10.10 10.89 12.73
CA TYR A 244 -9.58 12.09 13.40
C TYR A 244 -8.26 11.80 14.12
N TYR A 245 -8.14 10.63 14.76
CA TYR A 245 -6.91 10.24 15.45
C TYR A 245 -5.71 10.21 14.49
N SER A 246 -5.84 9.48 13.37
CA SER A 246 -4.80 9.41 12.34
C SER A 246 -4.51 10.78 11.73
N LEU A 247 -5.54 11.59 11.47
CA LEU A 247 -5.34 12.95 10.97
C LEU A 247 -4.52 13.81 11.94
N PHE A 248 -4.81 13.77 13.24
CA PHE A 248 -4.10 14.60 14.21
C PHE A 248 -2.66 14.14 14.45
N GLU A 249 -2.37 12.84 14.39
CA GLU A 249 -0.99 12.34 14.38
C GLU A 249 -0.19 12.91 13.19
N GLU A 250 -0.80 12.93 12.00
CA GLU A 250 -0.18 13.48 10.79
C GLU A 250 0.00 15.01 10.87
N ILE A 251 -1.04 15.73 11.31
CA ILE A 251 -1.01 17.18 11.50
C ILE A 251 0.07 17.56 12.52
N GLY A 252 0.15 16.88 13.67
CA GLY A 252 1.15 17.15 14.71
C GLY A 252 2.59 17.01 14.19
N THR A 253 2.84 15.96 13.40
CA THR A 253 4.14 15.76 12.75
C THR A 253 4.44 16.84 11.72
N LEU A 254 3.45 17.21 10.89
CA LEU A 254 3.60 18.22 9.86
C LEU A 254 3.85 19.61 10.45
N TRP A 255 3.22 19.95 11.58
CA TRP A 255 3.48 21.19 12.31
C TRP A 255 4.95 21.30 12.74
N ALA A 256 5.51 20.24 13.32
CA ALA A 256 6.93 20.24 13.70
C ALA A 256 7.84 20.52 12.50
N GLU A 257 7.56 19.90 11.35
CA GLU A 257 8.33 20.10 10.11
C GLU A 257 8.21 21.53 9.58
N VAL A 258 7.00 22.10 9.57
CA VAL A 258 6.74 23.45 9.10
C VAL A 258 7.38 24.50 10.00
N LEU A 259 7.23 24.37 11.33
CA LEU A 259 7.79 25.30 12.32
C LEU A 259 9.32 25.33 12.29
N LEU A 260 9.96 24.16 12.10
CA LEU A 260 11.41 24.07 11.93
C LEU A 260 11.89 24.56 10.57
N SER A 261 11.00 24.65 9.58
CA SER A 261 11.32 25.15 8.23
C SER A 261 11.09 26.66 8.09
N ALA A 262 10.15 27.24 8.84
CA ALA A 262 9.90 28.67 8.89
C ALA A 262 10.94 29.36 9.78
N GLU A 263 11.57 30.43 9.33
CA GLU A 263 12.52 31.20 10.15
C GLU A 263 11.74 32.04 11.17
N LEU A 264 11.46 31.46 12.35
CA LEU A 264 10.65 32.09 13.39
C LEU A 264 11.47 32.87 14.41
N SER A 265 10.96 34.03 14.81
CA SER A 265 11.47 34.80 15.96
C SER A 265 11.12 34.11 17.29
N ALA A 266 11.78 34.53 18.38
CA ALA A 266 11.45 34.02 19.72
C ALA A 266 10.02 34.37 20.18
N GLU A 267 9.48 35.50 19.69
CA GLU A 267 8.09 35.92 19.97
C GLU A 267 7.10 35.01 19.24
N GLU A 268 7.28 34.81 17.92
CA GLU A 268 6.43 33.90 17.13
C GLU A 268 6.48 32.46 17.65
N ARG A 269 7.67 31.98 18.08
CA ARG A 269 7.80 30.65 18.68
C ARG A 269 6.96 30.50 19.96
N ALA A 270 6.95 31.52 20.81
CA ALA A 270 6.14 31.51 22.03
C ALA A 270 4.64 31.56 21.72
N GLU A 271 4.23 32.33 20.72
CA GLU A 271 2.83 32.42 20.27
C GLU A 271 2.32 31.06 19.74
N TYR A 272 3.07 30.40 18.85
CA TYR A 272 2.69 29.07 18.37
C TYR A 272 2.75 28.00 19.46
N GLN A 273 3.68 28.11 20.41
CA GLN A 273 3.74 27.16 21.52
C GLN A 273 2.49 27.26 22.40
N GLU A 274 2.01 28.48 22.69
CA GLU A 274 0.77 28.72 23.42
C GLU A 274 -0.43 28.17 22.65
N GLN A 275 -0.58 28.52 21.36
CA GLN A 275 -1.67 28.05 20.50
C GLN A 275 -1.76 26.52 20.41
N LEU A 276 -0.63 25.84 20.17
CA LEU A 276 -0.60 24.37 20.06
C LEU A 276 -0.93 23.70 21.40
N SER A 277 -0.50 24.29 22.51
CA SER A 277 -0.82 23.78 23.85
C SER A 277 -2.31 23.93 24.16
N GLU A 278 -2.91 25.06 23.76
CA GLU A 278 -4.36 25.27 23.89
C GLU A 278 -5.14 24.24 23.06
N TRP A 279 -4.70 23.95 21.83
CA TRP A 279 -5.34 22.91 21.01
C TRP A 279 -5.20 21.50 21.58
N ASP A 280 -4.03 21.12 22.11
CA ASP A 280 -3.86 19.83 22.81
C ASP A 280 -4.79 19.73 24.03
N GLU A 281 -4.91 20.79 24.84
CA GLU A 281 -5.84 20.83 25.97
C GLU A 281 -7.32 20.71 25.53
N GLU A 282 -7.68 21.34 24.41
CA GLU A 282 -9.03 21.21 23.82
C GLU A 282 -9.31 19.79 23.32
N LEU A 283 -8.36 19.14 22.63
CA LEU A 283 -8.50 17.76 22.14
C LEU A 283 -8.57 16.75 23.28
N ALA A 284 -7.73 16.91 24.32
CA ALA A 284 -7.76 16.04 25.50
C ALA A 284 -9.09 16.13 26.27
N ALA A 285 -9.85 17.21 26.10
CA ALA A 285 -11.18 17.35 26.69
C ALA A 285 -12.29 16.61 25.90
N VAL A 286 -12.00 16.10 24.71
CA VAL A 286 -12.95 15.39 23.85
C VAL A 286 -13.01 13.90 24.22
N GLU A 287 -14.14 13.48 24.82
CA GLU A 287 -14.29 12.14 25.43
C GLU A 287 -14.00 10.96 24.47
N TRP A 288 -14.18 11.14 23.16
CA TRP A 288 -14.04 10.08 22.16
C TRP A 288 -12.68 10.05 21.44
N LEU A 289 -11.85 11.08 21.58
CA LEU A 289 -10.50 11.13 20.99
C LEU A 289 -9.42 10.56 21.93
N GLY A 290 -9.67 10.59 23.24
CA GLY A 290 -8.70 10.16 24.25
C GLY A 290 -7.85 11.31 24.81
N GLU A 291 -6.95 10.98 25.75
CA GLU A 291 -6.03 11.93 26.41
C GLU A 291 -4.64 11.91 25.75
N ASP A 292 -4.59 11.92 24.42
CA ASP A 292 -3.31 11.90 23.68
C ASP A 292 -2.84 13.32 23.34
N ASP A 293 -1.53 13.57 23.45
CA ASP A 293 -0.89 14.85 23.18
C ASP A 293 -0.44 14.93 21.70
N PHE A 294 -1.39 15.18 20.78
CA PHE A 294 -1.15 15.17 19.34
C PHE A 294 -0.12 16.21 18.87
N PHE A 295 -0.01 17.35 19.55
CA PHE A 295 0.95 18.41 19.23
C PHE A 295 2.24 18.37 20.05
N ALA A 296 2.47 17.35 20.90
CA ALA A 296 3.67 17.22 21.72
C ALA A 296 4.98 17.34 20.91
N LEU A 297 5.03 16.71 19.74
CA LEU A 297 6.19 16.78 18.83
C LEU A 297 6.42 18.20 18.30
N ALA A 298 5.36 18.92 17.93
CA ALA A 298 5.43 20.30 17.42
C ALA A 298 5.81 21.30 18.52
N ILE A 299 5.25 21.15 19.72
CA ILE A 299 5.62 21.91 20.92
C ILE A 299 7.09 21.66 21.26
N GLY A 300 7.52 20.40 21.25
CA GLY A 300 8.92 20.01 21.44
C GLY A 300 9.86 20.60 20.38
N ALA A 301 9.40 20.74 19.14
CA ALA A 301 10.17 21.39 18.08
C ALA A 301 10.41 22.88 18.37
N LEU A 302 9.46 23.57 19.01
CA LEU A 302 9.59 24.98 19.42
C LEU A 302 10.45 25.15 20.68
N GLU A 303 10.29 24.26 21.66
CA GLU A 303 11.07 24.28 22.91
C GLU A 303 12.55 23.94 22.64
N TYR A 304 12.79 22.85 21.92
CA TYR A 304 14.11 22.40 21.50
C TYR A 304 14.39 22.90 20.08
N TYR A 305 14.29 24.19 19.83
CA TYR A 305 14.48 24.74 18.48
C TYR A 305 15.94 24.62 17.99
N TRP A 306 16.22 25.16 16.80
CA TRP A 306 17.58 25.12 16.22
C TRP A 306 18.66 25.75 17.10
N ASP A 307 18.32 26.67 18.00
CA ASP A 307 19.25 27.31 18.94
C ASP A 307 19.49 26.51 20.24
N TYR A 308 18.90 25.32 20.38
CA TYR A 308 19.11 24.43 21.51
C TYR A 308 20.60 24.02 21.64
N PRO A 309 21.29 24.30 22.77
CA PRO A 309 22.74 24.13 22.85
C PRO A 309 23.28 22.71 22.58
N PRO A 310 22.68 21.61 23.08
CA PRO A 310 23.14 20.27 22.75
C PRO A 310 22.97 19.91 21.28
N LEU A 311 21.89 20.38 20.64
CA LEU A 311 21.71 20.23 19.20
C LEU A 311 22.82 20.98 18.45
N GLN A 312 23.09 22.24 18.80
CA GLN A 312 24.18 23.03 18.17
C GLN A 312 25.54 22.35 18.27
N ARG A 313 25.85 21.75 19.43
CA ARG A 313 27.04 20.93 19.64
C ARG A 313 27.10 19.75 18.66
N VAL A 314 26.01 18.99 18.53
CA VAL A 314 25.92 17.88 17.57
C VAL A 314 26.08 18.36 16.14
N LEU A 315 25.41 19.43 15.73
CA LEU A 315 25.52 19.97 14.37
C LEU A 315 26.96 20.40 14.02
N GLN A 316 27.74 20.82 15.02
CA GLN A 316 29.17 21.15 14.88
C GLN A 316 30.10 19.92 14.85
N GLY A 317 29.57 18.72 15.06
CA GLY A 317 30.29 17.44 14.99
C GLY A 317 30.74 16.88 16.34
N GLU A 318 30.33 17.49 17.45
CA GLU A 318 30.64 17.02 18.80
C GLU A 318 29.59 16.01 19.26
N ILE A 319 29.76 14.74 18.89
CA ILE A 319 28.82 13.65 19.20
C ILE A 319 29.16 13.01 20.55
N THR A 320 28.16 12.83 21.40
CA THR A 320 28.26 12.16 22.71
C THR A 320 27.24 11.02 22.79
N ASN A 321 27.33 10.20 23.84
CA ASN A 321 26.35 9.14 24.09
C ASN A 321 24.95 9.65 24.48
N LEU A 322 24.81 10.96 24.69
CA LEU A 322 23.54 11.63 25.02
C LEU A 322 22.82 12.13 23.76
N GLY A 323 23.38 11.90 22.57
CA GLY A 323 22.85 12.44 21.33
C GLY A 323 22.78 13.98 21.36
N ALA A 324 21.65 14.50 20.89
CA ALA A 324 21.27 15.90 20.83
C ALA A 324 20.56 16.39 22.10
N TRP A 325 20.74 15.73 23.25
CA TRP A 325 20.06 16.02 24.51
C TRP A 325 21.05 16.38 25.64
N GLU A 326 20.55 17.07 26.68
CA GLU A 326 21.34 17.46 27.87
C GLU A 326 21.59 16.29 28.83
N ASP A 327 20.59 15.45 29.03
CA ASP A 327 20.57 14.36 30.00
C ASP A 327 20.24 13.01 29.32
N GLU A 328 20.32 11.91 30.08
CA GLU A 328 20.02 10.55 29.56
C GLU A 328 18.52 10.35 29.28
N ASP A 329 17.65 11.14 29.91
CA ASP A 329 16.19 11.06 29.77
C ASP A 329 15.72 11.95 28.61
N ALA A 330 15.83 11.45 27.38
CA ALA A 330 15.29 12.12 26.21
C ALA A 330 13.74 12.08 26.20
N PRO A 331 13.05 13.10 25.66
CA PRO A 331 11.59 13.08 25.51
C PRO A 331 11.10 11.90 24.66
N ALA A 332 9.85 11.47 24.86
CA ALA A 332 9.28 10.35 24.11
C ALA A 332 9.27 10.57 22.59
N PHE A 333 9.14 11.84 22.15
CA PHE A 333 9.14 12.26 20.74
C PHE A 333 10.54 12.49 20.15
N ALA A 334 11.62 12.13 20.87
CA ALA A 334 12.99 12.49 20.50
C ALA A 334 13.41 11.94 19.12
N ASP A 335 13.05 10.69 18.84
CA ASP A 335 13.37 10.02 17.58
C ASP A 335 12.61 10.65 16.41
N GLU A 336 11.33 10.95 16.59
CA GLU A 336 10.48 11.62 15.60
C GLU A 336 11.01 13.03 15.29
N LEU A 337 11.39 13.79 16.33
CA LEU A 337 11.97 15.12 16.17
C LEU A 337 13.30 15.09 15.43
N ALA A 338 14.13 14.07 15.68
CA ALA A 338 15.36 13.85 14.92
C ALA A 338 15.06 13.64 13.43
N ILE A 339 14.08 12.79 13.10
CA ILE A 339 13.67 12.51 11.72
C ILE A 339 13.17 13.78 11.02
N VAL A 340 12.34 14.59 11.68
CA VAL A 340 11.84 15.85 11.15
C VAL A 340 13.00 16.81 10.84
N ARG A 341 13.92 17.01 11.79
CA ARG A 341 15.11 17.85 11.59
C ARG A 341 15.98 17.35 10.44
N LEU A 342 16.15 16.04 10.30
CA LEU A 342 16.90 15.45 9.19
C LEU A 342 16.26 15.79 7.83
N ARG A 343 14.93 15.70 7.69
CA ARG A 343 14.23 16.14 6.47
C ARG A 343 14.47 17.61 6.15
N VAL A 344 14.40 18.48 7.16
CA VAL A 344 14.67 19.92 6.99
C VAL A 344 16.11 20.16 6.52
N LEU A 345 17.10 19.52 7.16
CA LEU A 345 18.51 19.63 6.78
C LEU A 345 18.77 19.13 5.36
N GLU A 346 18.16 18.00 4.97
CA GLU A 346 18.27 17.45 3.62
C GLU A 346 17.72 18.43 2.58
N ARG A 347 16.53 18.99 2.81
CA ARG A 347 15.89 19.96 1.91
C ARG A 347 16.72 21.22 1.74
N GLN A 348 17.41 21.64 2.81
CA GLN A 348 18.33 22.79 2.80
C GLN A 348 19.71 22.46 2.21
N GLY A 349 19.99 21.19 1.85
CA GLY A 349 21.28 20.75 1.36
C GLY A 349 22.41 20.75 2.42
N ARG A 350 22.05 20.76 3.71
CA ARG A 350 22.96 20.80 4.86
C ARG A 350 23.38 19.39 5.28
N PHE A 351 24.01 18.68 4.34
CA PHE A 351 24.29 17.25 4.47
C PHE A 351 25.33 16.91 5.55
N GLN A 352 26.24 17.83 5.89
CA GLN A 352 27.23 17.58 6.94
C GLN A 352 26.56 17.57 8.32
N GLU A 353 25.72 18.57 8.59
CA GLU A 353 24.90 18.63 9.79
C GLU A 353 23.92 17.44 9.89
N TYR A 354 23.33 17.04 8.76
CA TYR A 354 22.50 15.83 8.67
C TYR A 354 23.28 14.60 9.17
N LEU A 355 24.50 14.39 8.66
CA LEU A 355 25.31 13.23 9.05
C LEU A 355 25.63 13.23 10.55
N HIS A 356 25.93 14.40 11.12
CA HIS A 356 26.20 14.49 12.55
C HIS A 356 24.96 14.17 13.40
N LEU A 357 23.81 14.73 13.03
CA LEU A 357 22.55 14.49 13.73
C LEU A 357 22.11 13.03 13.60
N ALA A 358 22.14 12.46 12.40
CA ALA A 358 21.75 11.08 12.17
C ALA A 358 22.66 10.10 12.93
N GLN A 359 23.95 10.42 13.05
CA GLN A 359 24.88 9.61 13.85
C GLN A 359 24.61 9.76 15.36
N ALA A 360 24.33 10.97 15.84
CA ALA A 360 24.06 11.23 17.26
C ALA A 360 22.78 10.55 17.76
N GLU A 361 21.73 10.57 16.94
CA GLU A 361 20.41 9.98 17.25
C GLU A 361 20.29 8.53 16.74
N SER A 362 21.40 7.88 16.40
CA SER A 362 21.44 6.47 15.96
C SER A 362 20.55 6.12 14.75
N GLN A 363 20.22 7.11 13.92
CA GLN A 363 19.43 7.00 12.69
C GLN A 363 20.25 6.36 11.56
N THR A 364 20.58 5.08 11.74
CA THR A 364 21.63 4.38 11.00
C THR A 364 21.33 4.23 9.52
N THR A 365 20.11 3.80 9.15
CA THR A 365 19.71 3.65 7.74
C THR A 365 19.73 5.00 7.01
N LEU A 366 19.22 6.06 7.66
CA LEU A 366 19.23 7.42 7.12
C LEU A 366 20.65 7.96 6.93
N TYR A 367 21.53 7.76 7.93
CA TYR A 367 22.95 8.10 7.84
C TYR A 367 23.65 7.42 6.65
N ILE A 368 23.41 6.12 6.45
CA ILE A 368 24.04 5.36 5.36
C ILE A 368 23.47 5.80 4.00
N ASN A 369 22.17 6.04 3.93
CA ASN A 369 21.50 6.46 2.71
C ASN A 369 21.99 7.84 2.25
N ILE A 370 22.15 8.80 3.16
CA ILE A 370 22.65 10.13 2.78
C ILE A 370 24.11 10.07 2.31
N LEU A 371 24.94 9.19 2.87
CA LEU A 371 26.31 8.95 2.35
C LEU A 371 26.27 8.49 0.90
N ALA A 372 25.36 7.57 0.56
CA ALA A 372 25.15 7.12 -0.82
C ALA A 372 24.67 8.27 -1.73
N GLN A 373 23.72 9.08 -1.27
CA GLN A 373 23.19 10.23 -2.01
C GLN A 373 24.25 11.31 -2.29
N MET A 374 25.20 11.49 -1.37
CA MET A 374 26.36 12.38 -1.53
C MET A 374 27.46 11.81 -2.45
N GLY A 375 27.34 10.57 -2.93
CA GLY A 375 28.37 9.90 -3.73
C GLY A 375 29.56 9.39 -2.90
N ARG A 376 29.42 9.28 -1.58
CA ARG A 376 30.42 8.69 -0.67
C ARG A 376 30.27 7.17 -0.61
N SER A 377 30.24 6.53 -1.77
CA SER A 377 29.81 5.13 -1.96
C SER A 377 30.63 4.13 -1.13
N ALA A 378 31.95 4.32 -1.04
CA ALA A 378 32.81 3.43 -0.27
C ALA A 378 32.50 3.46 1.24
N GLU A 379 32.20 4.64 1.77
CA GLU A 379 31.83 4.81 3.18
C GLU A 379 30.42 4.26 3.44
N ALA A 380 29.48 4.54 2.53
CA ALA A 380 28.13 3.99 2.60
C ALA A 380 28.13 2.46 2.61
N VAL A 381 28.89 1.82 1.71
CA VAL A 381 29.02 0.36 1.69
C VAL A 381 29.66 -0.17 2.97
N SER A 382 30.76 0.44 3.43
CA SER A 382 31.43 -0.02 4.66
C SER A 382 30.49 0.06 5.87
N ALA A 383 29.72 1.14 5.99
CA ALA A 383 28.76 1.33 7.07
C ALA A 383 27.56 0.37 6.91
N ALA A 384 27.07 0.17 5.69
CA ALA A 384 25.98 -0.75 5.36
C ALA A 384 26.26 -2.17 5.84
N LEU A 385 27.45 -2.69 5.52
CA LEU A 385 27.85 -4.06 5.88
C LEU A 385 28.04 -4.29 7.37
N GLN A 386 28.17 -3.23 8.15
CA GLN A 386 28.47 -3.31 9.58
C GLN A 386 27.26 -3.00 10.46
N PHE A 387 26.41 -2.07 10.02
CA PHE A 387 25.43 -1.43 10.90
C PHE A 387 23.99 -1.48 10.40
N LEU A 388 23.71 -1.88 9.15
CA LEU A 388 22.32 -1.97 8.71
C LEU A 388 21.54 -2.99 9.56
N PRO A 389 20.35 -2.61 10.08
CA PRO A 389 19.59 -3.47 10.99
C PRO A 389 18.79 -4.55 10.26
N ASP A 390 18.33 -4.26 9.05
CA ASP A 390 17.37 -5.09 8.33
C ASP A 390 17.48 -4.99 6.79
N ALA A 391 16.75 -5.89 6.12
CA ALA A 391 16.68 -5.99 4.67
C ALA A 391 16.03 -4.76 4.00
N GLN A 392 15.10 -4.07 4.66
CA GLN A 392 14.42 -2.90 4.11
C GLN A 392 15.39 -1.72 4.02
N GLY A 393 16.18 -1.47 5.06
CA GLY A 393 17.25 -0.48 5.04
C GLY A 393 18.31 -0.79 3.98
N ALA A 394 18.64 -2.06 3.78
CA ALA A 394 19.54 -2.47 2.70
C ALA A 394 18.97 -2.18 1.30
N GLN A 395 17.67 -2.42 1.09
CA GLN A 395 17.00 -2.08 -0.17
C GLN A 395 17.07 -0.57 -0.45
N ILE A 396 16.73 0.28 0.53
CA ILE A 396 16.76 1.74 0.39
C ILE A 396 18.16 2.22 -0.03
N VAL A 397 19.21 1.77 0.67
CA VAL A 397 20.59 2.16 0.37
C VAL A 397 21.03 1.63 -1.00
N ALA A 398 20.66 0.39 -1.35
CA ALA A 398 20.99 -0.21 -2.64
C ALA A 398 20.31 0.53 -3.80
N ASP A 399 19.05 0.94 -3.66
CA ASP A 399 18.34 1.75 -4.65
C ASP A 399 19.02 3.11 -4.87
N THR A 400 19.38 3.80 -3.79
CA THR A 400 20.09 5.08 -3.86
C THR A 400 21.45 4.93 -4.57
N LEU A 401 22.25 3.92 -4.22
CA LEU A 401 23.52 3.65 -4.89
C LEU A 401 23.32 3.32 -6.37
N HIS A 402 22.30 2.52 -6.70
CA HIS A 402 22.00 2.18 -8.08
C HIS A 402 21.57 3.41 -8.90
N ALA A 403 20.70 4.27 -8.35
CA ALA A 403 20.27 5.50 -9.00
C ALA A 403 21.43 6.48 -9.26
N LYS A 404 22.49 6.41 -8.44
CA LYS A 404 23.75 7.15 -8.66
C LYS A 404 24.69 6.51 -9.69
N GLY A 405 24.34 5.35 -10.23
CA GLY A 405 25.17 4.59 -11.18
C GLY A 405 26.23 3.72 -10.51
N GLU A 406 26.22 3.60 -9.19
CA GLU A 406 27.20 2.84 -8.39
C GLU A 406 26.79 1.36 -8.30
N VAL A 407 26.71 0.71 -9.46
CA VAL A 407 26.10 -0.63 -9.60
C VAL A 407 26.74 -1.66 -8.68
N GLN A 408 28.07 -1.73 -8.61
CA GLN A 408 28.75 -2.75 -7.80
C GLN A 408 28.54 -2.54 -6.30
N ALA A 409 28.54 -1.28 -5.85
CA ALA A 409 28.26 -0.93 -4.47
C ALA A 409 26.82 -1.30 -4.09
N ALA A 410 25.86 -1.01 -4.98
CA ALA A 410 24.46 -1.35 -4.78
C ALA A 410 24.23 -2.86 -4.64
N LEU A 411 24.85 -3.66 -5.53
CA LEU A 411 24.77 -5.12 -5.48
C LEU A 411 25.37 -5.68 -4.18
N GLN A 412 26.47 -5.11 -3.70
CA GLN A 412 27.13 -5.54 -2.46
C GLN A 412 26.25 -5.28 -1.22
N VAL A 413 25.60 -4.11 -1.15
CA VAL A 413 24.68 -3.79 -0.05
C VAL A 413 23.44 -4.68 -0.09
N ALA A 414 22.86 -4.87 -1.27
CA ALA A 414 21.70 -5.74 -1.43
C ALA A 414 22.00 -7.21 -1.09
N GLU A 415 23.16 -7.74 -1.50
CA GLU A 415 23.58 -9.10 -1.12
C GLU A 415 23.71 -9.25 0.40
N HIS A 416 24.28 -8.25 1.07
CA HIS A 416 24.33 -8.25 2.54
C HIS A 416 22.93 -8.20 3.17
N GLY A 417 22.04 -7.39 2.61
CA GLY A 417 20.65 -7.26 3.07
C GLY A 417 19.87 -8.57 3.07
N LEU A 418 20.13 -9.48 2.13
CA LEU A 418 19.52 -10.83 2.13
C LEU A 418 19.88 -11.65 3.38
N GLY A 419 21.02 -11.37 4.01
CA GLY A 419 21.45 -12.02 5.25
C GLY A 419 20.85 -11.40 6.52
N LEU A 420 20.24 -10.22 6.44
CA LEU A 420 19.66 -9.51 7.59
C LEU A 420 18.26 -10.02 7.92
N GLN A 421 17.68 -9.60 9.04
CA GLN A 421 16.26 -9.85 9.35
C GLN A 421 15.37 -8.79 8.67
N GLY A 422 14.05 -8.90 8.78
CA GLY A 422 13.11 -7.89 8.28
C GLY A 422 12.14 -8.40 7.22
N MET A 423 11.18 -7.53 6.88
CA MET A 423 10.17 -7.77 5.84
C MET A 423 10.75 -7.52 4.45
N GLN A 424 10.00 -7.88 3.39
CA GLN A 424 10.34 -7.58 1.99
C GLN A 424 11.63 -8.24 1.43
N LYS A 425 12.16 -9.27 2.08
CA LYS A 425 13.33 -10.02 1.59
C LYS A 425 13.15 -10.59 0.19
N HIS A 426 11.93 -11.02 -0.14
CA HIS A 426 11.60 -11.47 -1.49
C HIS A 426 11.80 -10.36 -2.52
N ALA A 427 11.27 -9.17 -2.27
CA ALA A 427 11.44 -8.01 -3.16
C ALA A 427 12.92 -7.65 -3.35
N LEU A 428 13.70 -7.62 -2.26
CA LEU A 428 15.14 -7.41 -2.31
C LEU A 428 15.87 -8.49 -3.12
N ALA A 429 15.47 -9.75 -2.99
CA ALA A 429 16.07 -10.86 -3.72
C ALA A 429 15.77 -10.79 -5.23
N VAL A 430 14.53 -10.45 -5.61
CA VAL A 430 14.15 -10.23 -7.01
C VAL A 430 14.89 -9.03 -7.59
N TRP A 431 14.93 -7.91 -6.87
CA TRP A 431 15.68 -6.73 -7.27
C TRP A 431 17.16 -7.05 -7.51
N LEU A 432 17.80 -7.76 -6.57
CA LEU A 432 19.20 -8.14 -6.69
C LEU A 432 19.42 -9.10 -7.86
N TRP A 433 18.50 -10.03 -8.07
CA TRP A 433 18.55 -10.97 -9.20
C TRP A 433 18.56 -10.23 -10.54
N ASP A 434 17.61 -9.32 -10.76
CA ASP A 434 17.50 -8.57 -12.01
C ASP A 434 18.76 -7.75 -12.28
N ARG A 435 19.21 -7.02 -11.26
CA ARG A 435 20.34 -6.08 -11.39
C ARG A 435 21.68 -6.81 -11.52
N ALA A 436 21.88 -7.92 -10.82
CA ALA A 436 23.08 -8.73 -10.97
C ALA A 436 23.16 -9.38 -12.36
N MET A 437 22.04 -9.90 -12.87
CA MET A 437 21.97 -10.45 -14.23
C MET A 437 22.24 -9.39 -15.29
N ALA A 438 21.65 -8.20 -15.15
CA ALA A 438 21.91 -7.07 -16.04
C ALA A 438 23.37 -6.60 -16.00
N ALA A 439 24.02 -6.69 -14.83
CA ALA A 439 25.44 -6.37 -14.66
C ALA A 439 26.40 -7.48 -15.16
N GLY A 440 25.87 -8.63 -15.59
CA GLY A 440 26.67 -9.78 -16.03
C GLY A 440 27.25 -10.63 -14.91
N ASP A 441 26.88 -10.38 -13.64
CA ASP A 441 27.26 -11.23 -12.51
C ASP A 441 26.27 -12.38 -12.35
N GLN A 442 26.44 -13.40 -13.20
CA GLN A 442 25.60 -14.59 -13.20
C GLN A 442 25.68 -15.35 -11.86
N ALA A 443 26.83 -15.34 -11.19
CA ALA A 443 27.00 -16.08 -9.94
C ALA A 443 26.18 -15.45 -8.82
N LEU A 444 26.18 -14.12 -8.72
CA LEU A 444 25.34 -13.39 -7.77
C LEU A 444 23.86 -13.47 -8.15
N GLY A 445 23.53 -13.30 -9.44
CA GLY A 445 22.16 -13.40 -9.93
C GLY A 445 21.51 -14.74 -9.57
N LEU A 446 22.23 -15.86 -9.73
CA LEU A 446 21.73 -17.18 -9.35
C LEU A 446 21.56 -17.37 -7.83
N ARG A 447 22.44 -16.76 -7.01
CA ARG A 447 22.27 -16.77 -5.54
C ARG A 447 21.03 -15.97 -5.13
N ALA A 448 20.85 -14.79 -5.71
CA ALA A 448 19.70 -13.92 -5.45
C ALA A 448 18.38 -14.56 -5.91
N GLY A 449 18.34 -15.16 -7.11
CA GLY A 449 17.16 -15.89 -7.58
C GLY A 449 16.83 -17.11 -6.72
N THR A 450 17.86 -17.82 -6.23
CA THR A 450 17.67 -18.89 -5.23
C THR A 450 17.05 -18.35 -3.95
N ALA A 451 17.53 -17.21 -3.44
CA ALA A 451 16.94 -16.57 -2.26
C ALA A 451 15.49 -16.15 -2.51
N ALA A 452 15.16 -15.56 -3.66
CA ALA A 452 13.79 -15.17 -4.00
C ALA A 452 12.81 -16.37 -3.95
N VAL A 453 13.20 -17.49 -4.57
CA VAL A 453 12.42 -18.73 -4.52
C VAL A 453 12.23 -19.23 -3.08
N LEU A 454 13.28 -19.17 -2.25
CA LEU A 454 13.20 -19.67 -0.89
C LEU A 454 12.45 -18.73 0.07
N GLU A 455 12.42 -17.42 -0.21
CA GLU A 455 11.73 -16.45 0.65
C GLU A 455 10.21 -16.47 0.45
N ALA A 456 9.72 -16.61 -0.79
CA ALA A 456 8.28 -16.55 -1.10
C ALA A 456 7.69 -17.81 -1.73
N ALA A 457 8.52 -18.78 -2.15
CA ALA A 457 8.08 -20.03 -2.80
C ALA A 457 7.14 -19.84 -3.99
N ARG A 458 7.24 -18.71 -4.72
CA ARG A 458 6.42 -18.42 -5.89
C ARG A 458 6.82 -19.30 -7.07
N LEU A 459 5.84 -19.90 -7.74
CA LEU A 459 6.08 -20.73 -8.93
C LEU A 459 6.73 -19.93 -10.07
N ALA A 460 6.35 -18.66 -10.25
CA ALA A 460 6.95 -17.78 -11.25
C ALA A 460 8.48 -17.64 -11.08
N ASP A 461 8.94 -17.39 -9.85
CA ASP A 461 10.38 -17.29 -9.56
C ASP A 461 11.09 -18.62 -9.78
N TYR A 462 10.44 -19.74 -9.44
CA TYR A 462 10.97 -21.08 -9.65
C TYR A 462 11.19 -21.39 -11.14
N LEU A 463 10.17 -21.14 -11.96
CA LEU A 463 10.22 -21.35 -13.42
C LEU A 463 11.24 -20.42 -14.09
N ARG A 464 11.30 -19.17 -13.64
CA ARG A 464 12.29 -18.21 -14.10
C ARG A 464 13.72 -18.68 -13.79
N LEU A 465 13.96 -19.20 -12.59
CA LEU A 465 15.27 -19.72 -12.19
C LEU A 465 15.63 -20.96 -13.02
N GLN A 466 14.67 -21.84 -13.27
CA GLN A 466 14.83 -23.01 -14.14
C GLN A 466 15.28 -22.62 -15.55
N GLU A 467 14.62 -21.63 -16.16
CA GLU A 467 14.95 -21.14 -17.50
C GLU A 467 16.38 -20.59 -17.57
N ILE A 468 16.77 -19.76 -16.59
CA ILE A 468 18.10 -19.12 -16.56
C ILE A 468 19.22 -20.14 -16.32
N VAL A 469 18.99 -21.17 -15.49
CA VAL A 469 20.01 -22.18 -15.18
C VAL A 469 20.21 -23.18 -16.33
N GLY A 470 19.15 -23.51 -17.07
CA GLY A 470 19.21 -24.41 -18.22
C GLY A 470 19.77 -25.79 -17.88
N ASP A 471 20.85 -26.21 -18.54
CA ASP A 471 21.43 -27.56 -18.43
C ASP A 471 21.85 -27.96 -17.00
N GLY A 472 22.16 -26.97 -16.13
CA GLY A 472 22.53 -27.19 -14.73
C GLY A 472 21.34 -27.43 -13.78
N TRP A 473 20.11 -27.32 -14.27
CA TRP A 473 18.92 -27.21 -13.41
C TRP A 473 18.72 -28.41 -12.49
N GLN A 474 18.95 -29.62 -12.99
CA GLN A 474 18.72 -30.85 -12.23
C GLN A 474 19.52 -30.91 -10.91
N ALA A 475 20.75 -30.38 -10.90
CA ALA A 475 21.57 -30.35 -9.69
C ALA A 475 21.05 -29.33 -8.66
N MET A 476 20.56 -28.17 -9.12
CA MET A 476 20.01 -27.12 -8.26
C MET A 476 18.63 -27.47 -7.73
N ARG A 477 17.79 -28.05 -8.59
CA ARG A 477 16.40 -28.45 -8.32
C ARG A 477 16.26 -29.27 -7.05
N GLU A 478 17.06 -30.33 -6.90
CA GLU A 478 16.99 -31.21 -5.71
C GLU A 478 17.34 -30.44 -4.41
N GLY A 479 18.32 -29.53 -4.47
CA GLY A 479 18.69 -28.69 -3.33
C GLY A 479 17.59 -27.70 -2.94
N LEU A 480 16.95 -27.06 -3.92
CA LEU A 480 15.83 -26.13 -3.71
C LEU A 480 14.62 -26.84 -3.10
N LEU A 481 14.19 -27.95 -3.71
CA LEU A 481 13.05 -28.73 -3.22
C LEU A 481 13.33 -29.30 -1.82
N GLY A 482 14.57 -29.71 -1.54
CA GLY A 482 15.00 -30.11 -0.20
C GLY A 482 14.80 -29.00 0.84
N GLN A 483 15.17 -27.75 0.52
CA GLN A 483 15.01 -26.62 1.42
C GLN A 483 13.53 -26.24 1.62
N LEU A 484 12.75 -26.17 0.53
CA LEU A 484 11.30 -25.88 0.58
C LEU A 484 10.56 -26.89 1.48
N ARG A 485 10.93 -28.18 1.46
CA ARG A 485 10.34 -29.20 2.37
C ARG A 485 10.62 -28.93 3.85
N THR A 486 11.74 -28.27 4.18
CA THR A 486 12.17 -28.02 5.56
C THR A 486 11.66 -26.70 6.13
N GLN A 487 11.23 -25.76 5.28
CA GLN A 487 10.61 -24.48 5.66
C GLN A 487 9.19 -24.70 6.21
N LYS A 488 9.09 -25.30 7.40
CA LYS A 488 7.83 -25.48 8.14
C LYS A 488 7.34 -24.22 8.86
N ARG A 489 7.91 -23.04 8.58
CA ARG A 489 8.04 -21.98 9.61
C ARG A 489 7.33 -20.66 9.38
N ALA A 490 6.58 -20.45 8.33
CA ALA A 490 5.81 -19.21 8.21
C ALA A 490 4.41 -19.53 7.70
N LEU A 491 3.47 -18.64 7.96
CA LEU A 491 2.05 -18.76 7.66
C LEU A 491 1.70 -18.93 6.16
N PHE A 492 2.69 -19.22 5.30
CA PHE A 492 2.70 -19.22 3.83
C PHE A 492 2.94 -20.61 3.20
N GLY A 493 2.67 -21.70 3.91
CA GLY A 493 2.78 -23.06 3.33
C GLY A 493 1.94 -23.29 2.06
N ALA A 494 1.05 -22.37 1.72
CA ALA A 494 0.25 -22.38 0.50
C ALA A 494 1.05 -22.13 -0.78
N ASP A 495 2.18 -21.40 -0.72
CA ASP A 495 2.87 -20.92 -1.92
C ASP A 495 3.79 -21.99 -2.52
N ALA A 496 4.47 -22.76 -1.66
CA ALA A 496 5.29 -23.90 -2.10
C ALA A 496 4.48 -25.04 -2.74
N ILE A 497 3.14 -25.08 -2.52
CA ILE A 497 2.26 -26.11 -3.10
C ILE A 497 2.32 -26.05 -4.62
N ASP A 498 2.32 -24.87 -5.22
CA ASP A 498 2.29 -24.74 -6.68
C ASP A 498 3.59 -25.28 -7.30
N ILE A 499 4.74 -25.08 -6.64
CA ILE A 499 6.02 -25.68 -7.02
C ILE A 499 5.96 -27.21 -6.90
N PHE A 500 5.47 -27.76 -5.78
CA PHE A 500 5.37 -29.20 -5.62
C PHE A 500 4.41 -29.85 -6.62
N LEU A 501 3.29 -29.20 -6.92
CA LEU A 501 2.35 -29.66 -7.93
C LEU A 501 2.96 -29.62 -9.34
N HIS A 502 3.67 -28.54 -9.68
CA HIS A 502 4.42 -28.44 -10.94
C HIS A 502 5.42 -29.59 -11.09
N GLU A 503 6.13 -29.93 -10.00
CA GLU A 503 7.11 -31.01 -9.95
C GLU A 503 6.52 -32.42 -9.83
N GLY A 504 5.19 -32.55 -9.80
CA GLY A 504 4.50 -33.83 -9.62
C GLY A 504 4.69 -34.46 -8.24
N LEU A 505 5.17 -33.69 -7.27
CA LEU A 505 5.43 -34.10 -5.89
C LEU A 505 4.17 -34.00 -5.05
N ILE A 506 3.19 -34.85 -5.36
CA ILE A 506 1.86 -34.84 -4.74
C ILE A 506 1.92 -34.97 -3.21
N ASP A 507 2.86 -35.75 -2.69
CA ASP A 507 3.00 -35.97 -1.24
C ASP A 507 3.50 -34.74 -0.52
N ASP A 508 4.46 -34.04 -1.12
CA ASP A 508 5.01 -32.81 -0.58
C ASP A 508 3.93 -31.71 -0.64
N ALA A 509 3.16 -31.63 -1.72
CA ALA A 509 2.01 -30.73 -1.83
C ALA A 509 0.93 -31.01 -0.77
N ILE A 510 0.61 -32.29 -0.51
CA ILE A 510 -0.31 -32.68 0.57
C ILE A 510 0.26 -32.32 1.94
N ALA A 511 1.55 -32.53 2.17
CA ALA A 511 2.20 -32.22 3.45
C ALA A 511 2.31 -30.71 3.71
N ALA A 512 2.40 -29.91 2.65
CA ALA A 512 2.44 -28.44 2.72
C ALA A 512 1.08 -27.80 3.03
N LEU A 513 -0.03 -28.53 2.86
CA LEU A 513 -1.36 -28.08 3.30
C LEU A 513 -1.39 -27.91 4.82
N GLY A 514 -1.20 -26.68 5.28
CA GLY A 514 -1.34 -26.31 6.69
C GLY A 514 -2.78 -26.45 7.22
N PRO A 515 -2.99 -26.33 8.54
CA PRO A 515 -4.32 -26.45 9.16
C PRO A 515 -5.33 -25.39 8.68
N TYR A 516 -4.84 -24.26 8.15
CA TYR A 516 -5.64 -23.14 7.65
C TYR A 516 -5.62 -23.01 6.12
N ALA A 517 -5.23 -24.06 5.39
CA ALA A 517 -5.21 -24.01 3.92
C ALA A 517 -6.61 -23.69 3.35
N SER A 518 -6.66 -22.69 2.46
CA SER A 518 -7.89 -22.24 1.82
C SER A 518 -8.56 -23.37 1.03
N ASP A 519 -9.88 -23.27 0.89
CA ASP A 519 -10.67 -24.27 0.16
C ASP A 519 -10.22 -24.36 -1.31
N GLY A 520 -9.85 -23.25 -1.95
CA GLY A 520 -9.30 -23.24 -3.31
C GLY A 520 -8.01 -24.05 -3.43
N LYS A 521 -7.02 -23.80 -2.57
CA LYS A 521 -5.73 -24.51 -2.60
C LYS A 521 -5.88 -25.99 -2.26
N MET A 522 -6.76 -26.32 -1.32
CA MET A 522 -7.13 -27.70 -1.02
C MET A 522 -7.70 -28.43 -2.24
N VAL A 523 -8.62 -27.79 -2.98
CA VAL A 523 -9.23 -28.35 -4.18
C VAL A 523 -8.19 -28.58 -5.28
N GLN A 524 -7.25 -27.65 -5.47
CA GLN A 524 -6.17 -27.78 -6.45
C GLN A 524 -5.31 -29.03 -6.16
N VAL A 525 -4.89 -29.22 -4.90
CA VAL A 525 -4.13 -30.42 -4.48
C VAL A 525 -4.96 -31.70 -4.65
N MET A 526 -6.25 -31.68 -4.29
CA MET A 526 -7.15 -32.82 -4.48
C MET A 526 -7.26 -33.24 -5.94
N GLN A 527 -7.35 -32.27 -6.86
CA GLN A 527 -7.45 -32.55 -8.28
C GLN A 527 -6.19 -33.24 -8.80
N ALA A 528 -5.01 -32.76 -8.40
CA ALA A 528 -3.74 -33.39 -8.76
C ALA A 528 -3.56 -34.77 -8.08
N ALA A 529 -4.06 -34.94 -6.86
CA ALA A 529 -3.97 -36.16 -6.06
C ALA A 529 -5.00 -37.24 -6.44
N LYS A 530 -6.04 -36.92 -7.21
CA LYS A 530 -7.18 -37.81 -7.49
C LYS A 530 -6.79 -39.19 -8.00
N SER A 531 -5.80 -39.26 -8.89
CA SER A 531 -5.37 -40.53 -9.50
C SER A 531 -4.30 -41.26 -8.70
N SER A 532 -3.38 -40.54 -8.06
CA SER A 532 -2.23 -41.11 -7.34
C SER A 532 -2.51 -41.37 -5.86
N ARG A 533 -3.41 -40.58 -5.24
CA ARG A 533 -3.80 -40.62 -3.82
C ARG A 533 -5.32 -40.51 -3.62
N PRO A 534 -6.13 -41.37 -4.27
CA PRO A 534 -7.59 -41.32 -4.17
C PRO A 534 -8.10 -41.46 -2.73
N ASP A 535 -7.44 -42.28 -1.90
CA ASP A 535 -7.83 -42.49 -0.51
C ASP A 535 -7.75 -41.22 0.34
N TRP A 536 -6.72 -40.40 0.12
CA TRP A 536 -6.56 -39.12 0.83
C TRP A 536 -7.64 -38.10 0.38
N VAL A 537 -7.92 -38.02 -0.92
CA VAL A 537 -8.95 -37.13 -1.47
C VAL A 537 -10.33 -37.51 -0.93
N ILE A 538 -10.66 -38.81 -0.95
CA ILE A 538 -11.92 -39.33 -0.43
C ILE A 538 -12.08 -38.95 1.04
N GLN A 539 -11.11 -39.29 1.89
CA GLN A 539 -11.20 -39.06 3.33
C GLN A 539 -11.33 -37.57 3.67
N THR A 540 -10.53 -36.72 3.01
CA THR A 540 -10.52 -35.28 3.28
C THR A 540 -11.81 -34.61 2.81
N ALA A 541 -12.31 -34.95 1.63
CA ALA A 541 -13.57 -34.43 1.10
C ALA A 541 -14.78 -34.88 1.94
N GLN A 542 -14.80 -36.15 2.38
CA GLN A 542 -15.83 -36.67 3.29
C GLN A 542 -15.84 -35.92 4.61
N LYS A 543 -14.67 -35.78 5.26
CA LYS A 543 -14.53 -35.07 6.54
C LYS A 543 -15.06 -33.63 6.48
N ARG A 544 -14.74 -32.89 5.41
CA ARG A 544 -15.22 -31.51 5.22
C ARG A 544 -16.73 -31.46 4.95
N ALA A 545 -17.25 -32.33 4.09
CA ALA A 545 -18.68 -32.42 3.84
C ALA A 545 -19.46 -32.75 5.12
N GLU A 546 -19.00 -33.73 5.89
CA GLU A 546 -19.63 -34.15 7.14
C GLU A 546 -19.61 -33.05 8.20
N ALA A 547 -18.51 -32.29 8.34
CA ALA A 547 -18.46 -31.15 9.25
C ALA A 547 -19.55 -30.11 8.95
N ILE A 548 -19.72 -29.73 7.67
CA ILE A 548 -20.75 -28.78 7.23
C ILE A 548 -22.15 -29.36 7.43
N MET A 549 -22.36 -30.62 7.03
CA MET A 549 -23.65 -31.28 7.21
C MET A 549 -24.01 -31.36 8.70
N ASN A 550 -23.09 -31.74 9.58
CA ASN A 550 -23.32 -31.90 11.02
C ASN A 550 -23.63 -30.56 11.72
N ALA A 551 -23.04 -29.45 11.27
CA ALA A 551 -23.33 -28.11 11.81
C ALA A 551 -24.80 -27.67 11.61
N GLY A 552 -25.54 -28.28 10.66
CA GLY A 552 -26.98 -28.07 10.51
C GLY A 552 -27.39 -26.73 9.87
N LYS A 553 -26.43 -25.89 9.46
CA LYS A 553 -26.67 -24.59 8.83
C LYS A 553 -27.01 -24.76 7.34
N ALA A 554 -28.28 -24.58 6.98
CA ALA A 554 -28.78 -24.88 5.63
C ALA A 554 -28.16 -24.02 4.51
N GLN A 555 -27.64 -22.84 4.83
CA GLN A 555 -26.96 -21.96 3.88
C GLN A 555 -25.66 -22.56 3.31
N HIS A 556 -25.01 -23.50 4.02
CA HIS A 556 -23.72 -24.10 3.58
C HIS A 556 -23.87 -25.48 2.91
N TYR A 557 -25.08 -25.99 2.72
CA TYR A 557 -25.28 -27.32 2.11
C TYR A 557 -24.82 -27.43 0.66
N ASP A 558 -24.76 -26.32 -0.06
CA ASP A 558 -24.20 -26.24 -1.41
C ASP A 558 -22.70 -26.58 -1.40
N SER A 559 -21.93 -26.03 -0.45
CA SER A 559 -20.52 -26.38 -0.23
C SER A 559 -20.33 -27.85 0.17
N ALA A 560 -21.20 -28.39 1.04
CA ALA A 560 -21.16 -29.82 1.40
C ALA A 560 -21.37 -30.73 0.19
N ALA A 561 -22.31 -30.38 -0.70
CA ALA A 561 -22.55 -31.09 -1.94
C ALA A 561 -21.32 -31.03 -2.87
N GLN A 562 -20.68 -29.87 -3.00
CA GLN A 562 -19.44 -29.71 -3.78
C GLN A 562 -18.30 -30.61 -3.27
N TRP A 563 -18.13 -30.75 -1.95
CA TRP A 563 -17.17 -31.67 -1.35
C TRP A 563 -17.50 -33.14 -1.65
N LEU A 564 -18.78 -33.52 -1.55
CA LEU A 564 -19.24 -34.88 -1.89
C LEU A 564 -19.04 -35.21 -3.38
N GLY A 565 -19.22 -34.22 -4.27
CA GLY A 565 -18.90 -34.35 -5.69
C GLY A 565 -17.43 -34.72 -5.93
N ARG A 566 -16.50 -34.10 -5.19
CA ARG A 566 -15.07 -34.41 -5.26
C ARG A 566 -14.75 -35.80 -4.72
N ALA A 567 -15.39 -36.21 -3.62
CA ALA A 567 -15.28 -37.57 -3.11
C ALA A 567 -15.75 -38.61 -4.15
N LYS A 568 -16.90 -38.37 -4.79
CA LYS A 568 -17.42 -39.21 -5.88
C LYS A 568 -16.41 -39.34 -7.01
N GLU A 569 -15.86 -38.23 -7.46
CA GLU A 569 -14.86 -38.22 -8.52
C GLU A 569 -13.63 -39.06 -8.19
N ALA A 570 -13.13 -38.97 -6.95
CA ALA A 570 -12.00 -39.78 -6.50
C ALA A 570 -12.35 -41.28 -6.37
N TYR A 571 -13.56 -41.62 -5.89
CA TYR A 571 -14.05 -43.01 -5.90
C TYR A 571 -14.13 -43.59 -7.31
N LEU A 572 -14.62 -42.81 -8.27
CA LEU A 572 -14.73 -43.26 -9.67
C LEU A 572 -13.35 -43.40 -10.32
N ALA A 573 -12.41 -42.48 -10.05
CA ALA A 573 -11.04 -42.57 -10.53
C ALA A 573 -10.30 -43.82 -10.01
N ALA A 574 -10.67 -44.30 -8.82
CA ALA A 574 -10.14 -45.53 -8.23
C ALA A 574 -10.91 -46.81 -8.60
N ASP A 575 -11.90 -46.73 -9.51
CA ASP A 575 -12.83 -47.83 -9.88
C ASP A 575 -13.63 -48.41 -8.70
N ARG A 576 -13.99 -47.56 -7.73
CA ARG A 576 -14.67 -47.93 -6.47
C ARG A 576 -16.13 -47.46 -6.45
N ARG A 577 -16.84 -47.55 -7.58
CA ARG A 577 -18.25 -47.10 -7.71
C ARG A 577 -19.18 -47.67 -6.63
N ARG A 578 -19.05 -48.96 -6.31
CA ARG A 578 -19.88 -49.62 -5.28
C ARG A 578 -19.68 -49.03 -3.87
N GLN A 579 -18.46 -48.59 -3.55
CA GLN A 579 -18.17 -47.95 -2.26
C GLN A 579 -18.77 -46.55 -2.18
N TRP A 580 -18.72 -45.79 -3.28
CA TRP A 580 -19.41 -44.50 -3.39
C TRP A 580 -20.93 -44.64 -3.18
N GLU A 581 -21.56 -45.59 -3.88
CA GLU A 581 -23.00 -45.84 -3.76
C GLU A 581 -23.40 -46.18 -2.31
N SER A 582 -22.60 -47.00 -1.63
CA SER A 582 -22.81 -47.33 -0.22
C SER A 582 -22.64 -46.11 0.70
N TYR A 583 -21.60 -45.29 0.49
CA TYR A 583 -21.36 -44.09 1.29
C TYR A 583 -22.47 -43.06 1.10
N LEU A 584 -22.88 -42.79 -0.15
CA LEU A 584 -23.96 -41.86 -0.45
C LEU A 584 -25.29 -42.32 0.15
N ALA A 585 -25.57 -43.62 0.15
CA ALA A 585 -26.75 -44.18 0.82
C ALA A 585 -26.73 -43.90 2.34
N GLN A 586 -25.57 -44.07 2.99
CA GLN A 586 -25.40 -43.79 4.42
C GLN A 586 -25.59 -42.30 4.74
N VAL A 587 -25.05 -41.40 3.92
CA VAL A 587 -25.23 -39.95 4.07
C VAL A 587 -26.71 -39.57 3.94
N ARG A 588 -27.43 -40.14 2.97
CA ARG A 588 -28.87 -39.92 2.77
C ARG A 588 -29.70 -40.44 3.95
N GLU A 589 -29.34 -41.56 4.54
CA GLU A 589 -30.00 -42.11 5.72
C GLU A 589 -29.81 -41.21 6.96
N SER A 590 -28.58 -40.78 7.22
CA SER A 590 -28.23 -40.00 8.41
C SER A 590 -28.71 -38.54 8.36
N HIS A 591 -28.87 -37.96 7.17
CA HIS A 591 -29.28 -36.58 6.97
C HIS A 591 -30.63 -36.39 6.27
N GLY A 592 -31.44 -37.45 6.18
CA GLY A 592 -32.69 -37.47 5.41
C GLY A 592 -33.74 -36.39 5.77
N ARG A 593 -33.66 -35.80 6.97
CA ARG A 593 -34.54 -34.70 7.42
C ARG A 593 -34.13 -33.31 6.88
N LYS A 594 -32.97 -33.20 6.21
CA LYS A 594 -32.43 -31.94 5.65
C LYS A 594 -32.83 -31.79 4.19
N TYR A 595 -34.06 -31.32 3.93
CA TYR A 595 -34.66 -31.32 2.59
C TYR A 595 -33.86 -30.57 1.52
N LYS A 596 -33.23 -29.42 1.85
CA LYS A 596 -32.36 -28.68 0.92
C LYS A 596 -31.15 -29.53 0.49
N LEU A 597 -30.45 -30.14 1.45
CA LEU A 597 -29.33 -31.06 1.18
C LEU A 597 -29.78 -32.26 0.33
N MET A 598 -30.91 -32.89 0.67
CA MET A 598 -31.45 -34.01 -0.11
C MET A 598 -31.80 -33.62 -1.55
N GLY A 599 -32.20 -32.37 -1.81
CA GLY A 599 -32.37 -31.82 -3.15
C GLY A 599 -31.07 -31.84 -3.96
N LEU A 600 -29.99 -31.34 -3.37
CA LEU A 600 -28.65 -31.28 -3.99
C LEU A 600 -28.07 -32.68 -4.28
N LEU A 601 -28.35 -33.66 -3.42
CA LEU A 601 -27.83 -35.02 -3.57
C LEU A 601 -28.58 -35.88 -4.61
N LYS A 602 -29.72 -35.44 -5.16
CA LYS A 602 -30.54 -36.26 -6.09
C LYS A 602 -29.86 -36.55 -7.44
N GLY A 603 -28.90 -35.72 -7.86
CA GLY A 603 -28.16 -35.87 -9.12
C GLY A 603 -26.76 -36.50 -8.98
N MET A 604 -26.36 -36.90 -7.76
CA MET A 604 -25.03 -37.43 -7.46
C MET A 604 -24.95 -38.94 -7.48
#